data_AF-A0A060BTL7-F1
#
_entry.id   AF-A0A060BTL7-F1
#
_cell.length_a   1.000
_cell.length_b   1.000
_cell.length_c   1.000
_cell.angle_alpha   90.00
_cell.angle_beta   90.00
_cell.angle_gamma   90.00
#
_symmetry.space_group_name_H-M   'P 1'
#
loop_
_entity.id
_entity.type
_entity.pdbx_description
1 polymer ?
#
loop_
_entity_poly.entity_id
_entity_poly.type
_entity_poly.pdbx_seq_one_letter_code
_entity_poly.pdbx_strand_id
1 'polypeptide(L)' 'MGYMIECPNLVFVDNKPVLIFCPQGLDHEVSSYANIYPNMYIVGEKLNLMLLKWKLSKKYHLI' A
#
# COMPACT_ATOMS: atom_id res chain seq x y z
N MET A 1 -11.71 3.47 2.18
CA MET A 1 -10.38 4.14 2.32
C MET A 1 -10.13 4.35 3.80
N GLY A 2 -8.91 4.13 4.30
CA GLY A 2 -8.54 4.52 5.67
C GLY A 2 -8.40 6.04 5.82
N TYR A 3 -8.34 6.53 7.07
CA TYR A 3 -8.23 7.96 7.38
C TYR A 3 -6.79 8.41 7.66
N MET A 4 -5.88 7.48 7.98
CA MET A 4 -4.47 7.75 8.25
C MET A 4 -3.59 6.66 7.67
N ILE A 5 -2.41 7.05 7.18
CA ILE A 5 -1.36 6.14 6.72
C ILE A 5 -0.17 6.30 7.66
N GLU A 6 0.10 5.28 8.47
CA GLU A 6 1.29 5.24 9.33
C GLU A 6 2.44 4.47 8.68
N CYS A 7 3.65 4.87 9.04
CA CYS A 7 4.90 4.21 8.65
C CYS A 7 5.03 3.91 7.14
N PRO A 8 4.78 4.87 6.23
CA PRO A 8 4.95 4.61 4.80
C PRO A 8 6.42 4.29 4.49
N ASN A 9 6.64 3.16 3.84
CA ASN A 9 7.96 2.72 3.38
C ASN A 9 7.91 2.33 1.90
N LEU A 10 8.74 2.98 1.09
CA LEU A 10 8.87 2.69 -0.33
C LEU A 10 10.17 1.92 -0.57
N VAL A 11 10.04 0.69 -1.05
CA VAL A 11 11.18 -0.17 -1.41
C VAL A 11 11.06 -0.63 -2.86
N PHE A 12 12.17 -1.06 -3.45
CA PHE A 12 12.19 -1.67 -4.77
C PHE A 12 12.56 -3.14 -4.63
N VAL A 13 11.68 -4.01 -5.11
CA VAL A 13 11.89 -5.47 -5.15
C VAL A 13 11.79 -5.89 -6.61
N ASP A 14 12.83 -6.51 -7.15
CA ASP A 14 12.91 -6.91 -8.57
C ASP A 14 12.59 -5.75 -9.54
N ASN A 15 13.13 -4.55 -9.25
CA ASN A 15 12.88 -3.31 -9.99
C ASN A 15 11.41 -2.84 -10.00
N LYS A 16 10.53 -3.42 -9.17
CA LYS A 16 9.15 -2.96 -8.98
C LYS A 16 9.04 -2.12 -7.71
N PRO A 17 8.41 -0.95 -7.75
CA PRO A 17 8.13 -0.18 -6.55
C PRO A 17 7.08 -0.89 -5.68
N VAL A 18 7.37 -1.03 -4.40
CA VAL A 18 6.48 -1.60 -3.39
C VAL A 18 6.31 -0.59 -2.26
N LEU A 19 5.06 -0.21 -1.97
CA LEU A 19 4.74 0.64 -0.83
C LEU A 19 4.17 -0.24 0.27
N ILE A 20 4.84 -0.24 1.41
CA ILE A 20 4.42 -0.89 2.66
C ILE A 20 3.93 0.21 3.61
N PHE A 21 2.79 0.03 4.24
CA PHE A 21 2.16 1.05 5.05
C PHE A 21 1.03 0.50 5.93
N CYS A 22 0.70 1.22 7.00
CA CYS A 22 -0.40 0.86 7.91
C CYS A 22 -1.61 1.78 7.70
N PRO A 23 -2.62 1.40 6.89
CA PRO A 23 -3.82 2.21 6.67
C PRO A 23 -4.81 2.06 7.83
N GLN A 24 -4.76 2.97 8.79
CA GLN A 24 -5.70 3.00 9.90
C GLN A 24 -7.13 3.30 9.41
N GLY A 25 -8.10 2.52 9.90
CA GLY A 25 -9.50 2.61 9.50
C GLY A 25 -9.78 2.08 8.09
N LEU A 26 -8.94 1.19 7.54
CA LEU A 26 -9.19 0.57 6.25
C LEU A 26 -10.53 -0.18 6.26
N ASP A 27 -11.38 0.05 5.27
CA ASP A 27 -12.63 -0.69 5.16
C ASP A 27 -12.36 -2.19 4.93
N HIS A 28 -13.03 -3.07 5.68
CA HIS A 28 -12.89 -4.53 5.55
C HIS A 28 -13.36 -5.06 4.18
N GLU A 29 -14.16 -4.29 3.44
CA GLU A 29 -14.53 -4.60 2.04
C GLU A 29 -13.33 -4.45 1.08
N VAL A 30 -12.29 -3.68 1.46
CA VAL A 30 -11.08 -3.52 0.65
C VAL A 30 -10.15 -4.72 0.80
N SER A 31 -9.99 -5.21 2.03
CA SER A 31 -9.20 -6.38 2.38
C SER A 31 -9.65 -6.95 3.72
N SER A 32 -9.67 -8.28 3.86
CA SER A 32 -9.96 -8.94 5.12
C SER A 32 -8.72 -8.93 6.01
N TYR A 33 -8.87 -8.48 7.26
CA TYR A 33 -7.80 -8.43 8.26
C TYR A 33 -8.42 -8.49 9.66
N ALA A 34 -7.68 -9.04 10.63
CA ALA A 34 -8.16 -9.24 12.01
C ALA A 34 -7.60 -8.23 13.02
N ASN A 35 -6.48 -7.57 12.71
CA ASN A 35 -5.85 -6.60 13.60
C ASN A 35 -6.66 -5.28 13.61
N ILE A 36 -6.57 -4.52 14.70
CA ILE A 36 -7.23 -3.20 14.80
C ILE A 36 -6.78 -2.28 13.66
N TYR A 37 -5.48 -2.30 13.32
CA TYR A 37 -4.91 -1.61 12.18
C TYR A 37 -4.06 -2.58 11.35
N PRO A 38 -4.37 -2.76 10.06
CA PRO A 38 -3.63 -3.70 9.22
C PRO A 38 -2.30 -3.10 8.74
N ASN A 39 -1.33 -3.96 8.49
CA ASN A 39 -0.13 -3.62 7.73
C ASN A 39 -0.31 -4.15 6.31
N MET A 40 -0.19 -3.26 5.32
CA MET A 40 -0.51 -3.56 3.93
C MET A 40 0.67 -3.26 3.03
N TYR A 41 0.71 -3.92 1.87
CA TYR A 41 1.56 -3.49 0.76
C TYR A 41 0.82 -3.43 -0.57
N ILE A 42 1.32 -2.57 -1.46
CA ILE A 42 0.89 -2.48 -2.86
C ILE A 42 2.12 -2.55 -3.77
N VAL A 43 1.95 -3.21 -4.93
CA VAL A 43 3.00 -3.33 -5.94
C VAL A 43 2.65 -2.50 -7.16
N GLY A 44 3.57 -1.64 -7.57
CA GLY A 44 3.47 -0.84 -8.78
C GLY A 44 4.15 -1.46 -9.98
N GLU A 45 3.65 -1.08 -11.15
CA GLU A 45 4.35 -1.28 -12.43
C GLU A 45 5.31 -0.13 -12.71
N LYS A 46 4.91 1.10 -12.36
CA LYS A 46 5.69 2.32 -12.62
C LYS A 46 5.40 3.38 -11.56
N LEU A 47 6.45 4.02 -11.05
CA LEU A 47 6.36 5.14 -10.12
C LEU A 47 7.14 6.32 -10.69
N ASN A 48 6.48 7.47 -10.78
CA ASN A 48 7.13 8.75 -11.07
C ASN A 48 6.97 9.65 -9.85
N LEU A 49 8.05 9.79 -9.08
CA LEU A 49 8.07 10.58 -7.84
C LEU A 49 7.90 12.09 -8.10
N MET A 50 8.44 12.60 -9.22
CA MET A 50 8.33 14.02 -9.58
C MET A 50 6.88 14.43 -9.91
N LEU A 51 6.11 13.51 -10.48
CA LEU A 51 4.70 13.73 -10.81
C LEU A 51 3.74 13.20 -9.73
N LEU A 52 4.26 12.55 -8.68
CA LEU A 52 3.48 11.82 -7.68
C LEU A 52 2.48 10.84 -8.33
N LYS A 53 2.88 10.20 -9.45
CA LYS A 53 2.03 9.27 -10.21
C LYS A 53 2.50 7.84 -10.04
N TRP A 54 1.57 6.99 -9.63
CA TRP A 54 1.76 5.56 -9.48
C TRP A 54 0.85 4.80 -10.44
N LYS A 55 1.43 3.90 -11.25
CA LYS A 55 0.68 2.90 -12.04
C LYS A 55 0.65 1.57 -11.29
N LEU A 56 -0.53 1.18 -10.81
CA LEU A 56 -0.71 -0.01 -9.97
C LEU A 56 -0.73 -1.29 -10.80
N SER A 57 -0.14 -2.38 -10.27
CA SER A 57 -0.21 -3.71 -10.88
C SER A 57 -1.39 -4.53 -10.36
N LYS A 58 -1.67 -4.49 -9.04
CA LYS A 58 -2.73 -5.28 -8.37
C LYS A 58 -3.23 -4.60 -7.08
N LYS A 59 -4.30 -5.18 -6.49
CA LYS A 59 -5.00 -4.78 -5.26
C LYS A 59 -4.09 -4.87 -4.01
N TYR A 60 -4.51 -4.22 -2.92
CA TYR A 60 -3.86 -4.25 -1.61
C TYR A 60 -3.64 -5.67 -1.09
N HIS A 61 -2.46 -5.93 -0.53
CA HIS A 61 -2.09 -7.21 0.08
C HIS A 61 -1.80 -7.00 1.58
N LEU A 62 -2.35 -7.86 2.44
CA LEU A 62 -2.10 -7.87 3.89
C LEU A 62 -0.78 -8.59 4.20
N ILE A 63 -0.02 -8.09 5.17
CA ILE A 63 1.21 -8.70 5.72
C ILE A 63 1.19 -8.75 7.25
#